data_AF-A0A9X9BH22-F1
#
_entry.id   AF-A0A9X9BH22-F1
#
_cell.length_a   1.000
_cell.length_b   1.000
_cell.length_c   1.000
_cell.angle_alpha   90.00
_cell.angle_beta   90.00
_cell.angle_gamma   90.00
#
_symmetry.space_group_name_H-M   'P 1'
#
loop_
_entity.id
_entity.type
_entity.pdbx_description
1 polymer ?
#
loop_
_entity_poly.entity_id
_entity_poly.type
_entity_poly.pdbx_seq_one_letter_code
_entity_poly.pdbx_strand_id
1 'polypeptide(L)'
;MAIRPDYQTGTIDLVASSADFTTTGAALQMVAVQPGDAIITPSGHVLIIATITGQNSGTLFLPCPPAAAGTGLPLRIRFQPDGSRYQGAVRNLIDLLSSGNLEDFAALVGADGMVPIFTGPGTLDLADPATFGIQDPNGSLGKLAALTLAARQILQTDAAGALKALALDANKFLRTDANADITLSDITAAAIALLNLSGTAAADQLPYLTGASGAGLTALTSFARTILDDANGAAMFTTMGAISGTNWRKLPNGLLFQWGSTQVTTDASGNAVLTFPTAFTANDSFQVTAWNDNKDAWGATLLSQYRSSSPWPKSTGFVVGCWNTLTGAALASQSIRIGWQAFGI
;
A
#
# COMPACT_ATOMS: atom_id res chain seq x y z
N MET A 1 16.08 23.61 -78.46
CA MET A 1 16.93 24.08 -77.35
C MET A 1 17.68 25.32 -77.81
N ALA A 2 17.37 26.48 -77.26
CA ALA A 2 18.10 27.71 -77.58
C ALA A 2 19.32 27.81 -76.66
N ILE A 3 20.52 27.85 -77.21
CA ILE A 3 21.74 28.14 -76.44
C ILE A 3 21.63 29.62 -76.05
N ARG A 4 21.56 29.90 -74.75
CA ARG A 4 21.59 31.29 -74.26
C ARG A 4 22.97 31.89 -74.58
N PRO A 5 23.03 33.15 -75.05
CA PRO A 5 24.30 33.82 -75.27
C PRO A 5 25.08 33.95 -73.96
N ASP A 6 26.41 34.05 -74.06
CA ASP A 6 27.27 34.24 -72.88
C ASP A 6 26.88 35.55 -72.15
N TYR A 7 26.75 35.49 -70.82
CA TYR A 7 26.44 36.64 -69.99
C TYR A 7 27.72 37.40 -69.64
N GLN A 8 27.76 38.70 -69.96
CA GLN A 8 28.99 39.50 -69.91
C GLN A 8 28.90 40.78 -69.05
N THR A 9 27.84 40.92 -68.26
CA THR A 9 27.60 42.15 -67.48
C THR A 9 28.24 42.07 -66.10
N GLY A 10 29.01 43.10 -65.74
CA GLY A 10 29.69 43.22 -64.44
C GLY A 10 31.16 42.80 -64.47
N THR A 11 31.81 42.89 -63.32
CA THR A 11 33.19 42.42 -63.11
C THR A 11 33.24 41.27 -62.12
N ILE A 12 34.32 40.50 -62.14
CA ILE A 12 34.56 39.37 -61.24
C ILE A 12 35.92 39.49 -60.55
N ASP A 13 35.94 39.14 -59.27
CA ASP A 13 37.13 38.98 -58.45
C ASP A 13 37.34 37.50 -58.18
N LEU A 14 38.53 37.02 -58.53
CA LEU A 14 38.97 35.64 -58.37
C LEU A 14 40.25 35.63 -57.54
N VAL A 15 40.25 34.91 -56.42
CA VAL A 15 41.41 34.78 -55.54
C VAL A 15 42.10 33.45 -55.82
N ALA A 16 43.42 33.47 -56.00
CA ALA A 16 44.21 32.27 -56.26
C ALA A 16 44.02 31.24 -55.14
N SER A 17 43.83 29.97 -55.51
CA SER A 17 43.58 28.86 -54.59
C SER A 17 42.32 28.98 -53.72
N SER A 18 41.45 29.94 -53.99
CA SER A 18 40.12 30.04 -53.37
C SER A 18 39.05 29.46 -54.28
N ALA A 19 38.05 28.81 -53.69
CA ALA A 19 36.83 28.44 -54.42
C ALA A 19 35.85 29.61 -54.51
N ASP A 20 35.99 30.64 -53.68
CA ASP A 20 35.04 31.76 -53.65
C ASP A 20 35.34 32.77 -54.76
N PHE A 21 34.29 33.25 -55.40
CA PHE A 21 34.35 34.39 -56.30
C PHE A 21 33.29 35.42 -55.94
N THR A 22 33.63 36.69 -56.13
CA THR A 22 32.71 37.81 -55.97
C THR A 22 32.57 38.54 -57.29
N THR A 23 31.41 39.12 -57.55
CA THR A 23 31.14 39.89 -58.76
C THR A 23 30.56 41.23 -58.40
N THR A 24 30.88 42.27 -59.16
CA THR A 24 30.26 43.59 -58.99
C THR A 24 29.33 43.89 -60.15
N GLY A 25 28.06 44.18 -59.85
CA GLY A 25 27.05 44.55 -60.85
C GLY A 25 26.58 43.41 -61.76
N ALA A 26 26.88 42.15 -61.41
CA ALA A 26 26.58 41.00 -62.26
C ALA A 26 25.18 40.40 -62.05
N ALA A 27 24.54 40.62 -60.90
CA ALA A 27 23.15 40.21 -60.68
C ALA A 27 22.86 38.72 -60.97
N LEU A 28 23.75 37.84 -60.50
CA LEU A 28 23.82 36.41 -60.85
C LEU A 28 22.51 35.65 -60.60
N GLN A 29 21.78 35.96 -59.51
CA GLN A 29 20.50 35.30 -59.22
C GLN A 29 19.36 35.81 -60.12
N MET A 30 19.33 37.10 -60.47
CA MET A 30 18.32 37.66 -61.39
C MET A 30 18.45 37.08 -62.80
N VAL A 31 19.67 36.76 -63.24
CA VAL A 31 19.94 36.16 -64.54
C VAL A 31 19.83 34.62 -64.51
N ALA A 32 19.53 34.06 -63.33
CA ALA A 32 19.37 32.63 -63.09
C ALA A 32 20.61 31.81 -63.48
N VAL A 33 21.81 32.31 -63.12
CA VAL A 33 23.03 31.51 -63.14
C VAL A 33 22.89 30.37 -62.13
N GLN A 34 23.26 29.16 -62.52
CA GLN A 34 23.07 27.93 -61.75
C GLN A 34 24.37 27.13 -61.65
N PRO A 35 24.47 26.19 -60.69
CA PRO A 35 25.54 25.19 -60.66
C PRO A 35 25.76 24.54 -62.03
N GLY A 36 27.02 24.40 -62.42
CA GLY A 36 27.42 23.85 -63.73
C GLY A 36 27.58 24.88 -64.86
N ASP A 37 27.15 26.14 -64.67
CA ASP A 37 27.53 27.23 -65.57
C ASP A 37 29.04 27.53 -65.45
N ALA A 38 29.64 28.05 -66.51
CA ALA A 38 31.09 28.20 -66.59
C ALA A 38 31.53 29.65 -66.74
N ILE A 39 32.38 30.13 -65.84
CA ILE A 39 33.09 31.40 -65.97
C ILE A 39 34.27 31.21 -66.91
N ILE A 40 34.37 32.03 -67.95
CA ILE A 40 35.50 32.06 -68.87
C ILE A 40 36.34 33.27 -68.52
N THR A 41 37.51 33.05 -67.94
CA THR A 41 38.41 34.15 -67.56
C THR A 41 39.10 34.74 -68.80
N PRO A 42 39.61 35.98 -68.72
CA PRO A 42 40.39 36.58 -69.81
C PRO A 42 41.64 35.77 -70.18
N SER A 43 42.19 35.01 -69.22
CA SER A 43 43.32 34.11 -69.44
C SER A 43 42.94 32.79 -70.12
N GLY A 44 41.67 32.62 -70.52
CA GLY A 44 41.16 31.45 -71.25
C GLY A 44 40.81 30.26 -70.36
N HIS A 45 40.88 30.39 -69.04
CA HIS A 45 40.50 29.32 -68.12
C HIS A 45 38.97 29.24 -68.00
N VAL A 46 38.45 28.02 -67.99
CA VAL A 46 37.03 27.73 -67.81
C VAL A 46 36.83 27.21 -66.40
N LEU A 47 36.22 28.03 -65.55
CA LEU A 47 35.97 27.72 -64.14
C LEU A 47 34.50 27.38 -63.96
N ILE A 48 34.20 26.18 -63.49
CA ILE A 48 32.82 25.72 -63.28
C ILE A 48 32.28 26.27 -61.97
N ILE A 49 31.09 26.87 -62.00
CA ILE A 49 30.38 27.34 -60.82
C ILE A 49 29.80 26.14 -60.08
N ALA A 50 30.15 25.98 -58.81
CA ALA A 50 29.57 24.96 -57.93
C ALA A 50 28.26 25.43 -57.30
N THR A 51 28.21 26.66 -56.80
CA THR A 51 26.97 27.24 -56.27
C THR A 51 26.97 28.75 -56.37
N ILE A 52 25.79 29.36 -56.43
CA ILE A 52 25.61 30.80 -56.30
C ILE A 52 25.17 31.10 -54.86
N THR A 53 25.99 31.84 -54.12
CA THR A 53 25.77 32.13 -52.69
C THR A 53 25.05 33.46 -52.46
N GLY A 54 24.90 34.28 -53.50
CA GLY A 54 24.15 35.52 -53.45
C GLY A 54 24.04 36.21 -54.81
N GLN A 55 23.43 37.39 -54.85
CA GLN A 55 23.24 38.19 -56.07
C GLN A 55 24.57 38.49 -56.80
N ASN A 56 25.68 38.46 -56.08
CA ASN A 56 26.98 38.92 -56.53
C ASN A 56 28.13 38.04 -56.01
N SER A 57 27.86 36.79 -55.63
CA SER A 57 28.88 35.88 -55.10
C SER A 57 28.52 34.42 -55.38
N GLY A 58 29.54 33.58 -55.46
CA GLY A 58 29.38 32.14 -55.61
C GLY A 58 30.67 31.39 -55.31
N THR A 59 30.61 30.08 -55.45
CA THR A 59 31.74 29.17 -55.31
C THR A 59 32.01 28.44 -56.62
N LEU A 60 33.27 28.10 -56.85
CA LEU A 60 33.76 27.30 -57.97
C LEU A 60 33.85 25.83 -57.55
N PHE A 61 33.71 24.93 -58.52
CA PHE A 61 33.85 23.48 -58.31
C PHE A 61 35.29 23.08 -57.97
N LEU A 62 36.27 23.78 -58.55
CA LEU A 62 37.69 23.66 -58.20
C LEU A 62 38.23 25.04 -57.84
N PRO A 63 39.17 25.15 -56.88
CA PRO A 63 39.79 26.42 -56.54
C PRO A 63 40.40 27.11 -57.76
N CYS A 64 40.31 28.44 -57.81
CA CYS A 64 40.80 29.22 -58.92
C CYS A 64 42.31 29.02 -59.12
N PRO A 65 42.78 28.61 -60.31
CA PRO A 65 44.20 28.49 -60.56
C PRO A 65 44.86 29.88 -60.49
N PRO A 66 46.14 29.97 -60.05
CA PRO A 66 46.83 31.26 -59.92
C PRO A 66 46.84 32.09 -61.22
N ALA A 67 46.90 31.43 -62.38
CA ALA A 67 46.90 32.07 -63.70
C ALA A 67 45.53 32.66 -64.12
N ALA A 68 44.47 32.42 -63.35
CA ALA A 68 43.13 32.95 -63.58
C ALA A 68 42.68 33.94 -62.50
N ALA A 69 43.48 34.10 -61.43
CA ALA A 69 43.19 35.02 -60.33
C ALA A 69 43.42 36.48 -60.74
N GLY A 70 42.58 37.37 -60.22
CA GLY A 70 42.62 38.80 -60.48
C GLY A 70 41.39 39.50 -59.92
N THR A 71 41.51 40.81 -59.72
CA THR A 71 40.44 41.67 -59.20
C THR A 71 39.90 42.53 -60.34
N GLY A 72 38.58 42.70 -60.43
CA GLY A 72 37.90 43.53 -61.40
C GLY A 72 37.97 43.02 -62.84
N LEU A 73 38.15 41.71 -63.04
CA LEU A 73 38.22 41.10 -64.37
C LEU A 73 36.85 41.19 -65.08
N PRO A 74 36.79 41.30 -66.42
CA PRO A 74 35.52 41.28 -67.13
C PRO A 74 34.82 39.93 -66.93
N LEU A 75 33.54 39.95 -66.53
CA LEU A 75 32.76 38.73 -66.34
C LEU A 75 32.35 38.15 -67.70
N ARG A 76 32.50 36.84 -67.86
CA ARG A 76 31.88 36.08 -68.96
C ARG A 76 31.43 34.74 -68.44
N ILE A 77 30.12 34.52 -68.38
CA ILE A 77 29.52 33.26 -67.95
C ILE A 77 28.85 32.59 -69.16
N ARG A 78 29.21 31.33 -69.40
CA ARG A 78 28.53 30.47 -70.35
C ARG A 78 27.52 29.60 -69.61
N PHE A 79 26.26 29.69 -70.03
CA PHE A 79 25.21 28.83 -69.49
C PHE A 79 25.36 27.40 -69.99
N GLN A 80 25.21 26.42 -69.10
CA GLN A 80 25.05 25.02 -69.49
C GLN A 80 23.71 24.86 -70.22
N PRO A 81 23.64 24.15 -71.37
CA PRO A 81 22.39 23.95 -72.07
C PRO A 81 21.33 23.26 -71.19
N ASP A 82 20.14 23.86 -71.11
CA ASP A 82 19.00 23.36 -70.32
C ASP A 82 18.70 21.87 -70.58
N GLY A 83 18.82 21.42 -71.82
CA GLY A 83 18.58 20.01 -72.16
C GLY A 83 19.52 19.02 -71.48
N SER A 84 20.79 19.36 -71.28
CA SER A 84 21.72 18.50 -70.54
C SER A 84 21.38 18.45 -69.05
N ARG A 85 20.87 19.55 -68.48
CA ARG A 85 20.43 19.61 -67.08
C ARG A 85 19.17 18.78 -66.83
N TYR A 86 18.14 19.00 -67.65
CA TYR A 86 16.87 18.29 -67.49
C TYR A 86 17.00 16.80 -67.83
N GLN A 87 17.79 16.42 -68.84
CA GLN A 87 17.99 15.00 -69.16
C GLN A 87 18.73 14.24 -68.05
N GLY A 88 19.69 14.86 -67.38
CA GLY A 88 20.36 14.25 -66.23
C GLY A 88 19.43 14.07 -65.03
N ALA A 89 18.66 15.12 -64.67
CA ALA A 89 17.70 15.07 -63.57
C ALA A 89 16.55 14.06 -63.84
N VAL A 90 16.04 14.00 -65.08
CA VAL A 90 15.02 13.04 -65.49
C VAL A 90 15.57 11.61 -65.44
N ARG A 91 16.83 11.39 -65.80
CA ARG A 91 17.43 10.05 -65.70
C ARG A 91 17.58 9.58 -64.25
N ASN A 92 17.95 10.48 -63.34
CA ASN A 92 17.96 10.18 -61.90
C ASN A 92 16.56 9.88 -61.36
N LEU A 93 15.55 10.62 -61.82
CA LEU A 93 14.15 10.34 -61.48
C LEU A 93 13.71 8.97 -62.01
N ILE A 94 14.03 8.66 -63.27
CA ILE A 94 13.73 7.35 -63.87
C ILE A 94 14.42 6.24 -63.08
N ASP A 95 15.68 6.40 -62.71
CA ASP A 95 16.42 5.41 -61.92
C ASP A 95 15.72 5.15 -60.56
N LEU A 96 15.33 6.23 -59.87
CA LEU A 96 14.62 6.16 -58.59
C LEU A 96 13.24 5.49 -58.72
N LEU A 97 12.50 5.81 -59.79
CA LEU A 97 11.17 5.26 -60.07
C LEU A 97 11.22 3.84 -60.68
N SER A 98 12.35 3.46 -61.30
CA SER A 98 12.58 2.13 -61.89
C SER A 98 13.01 1.07 -60.87
N SER A 99 12.89 1.37 -59.57
CA SER A 99 13.20 0.46 -58.47
C SER A 99 12.29 -0.78 -58.38
N GLY A 100 11.41 -1.01 -59.38
CA GLY A 100 10.47 -2.14 -59.46
C GLY A 100 9.23 -1.98 -58.58
N ASN A 101 9.35 -1.33 -57.42
CA ASN A 101 8.23 -1.14 -56.47
C ASN A 101 7.03 -0.43 -57.10
N LEU A 102 7.25 0.60 -57.92
CA LEU A 102 6.17 1.36 -58.54
C LEU A 102 5.54 0.58 -59.71
N GLU A 103 6.34 -0.21 -60.42
CA GLU A 103 5.86 -1.07 -61.51
C GLU A 103 4.95 -2.15 -60.95
N ASP A 104 5.33 -2.78 -59.84
CA ASP A 104 4.54 -3.84 -59.23
C ASP A 104 3.30 -3.32 -58.49
N PHE A 105 3.40 -2.14 -57.86
CA PHE A 105 2.22 -1.45 -57.32
C PHE A 105 1.21 -1.09 -58.41
N ALA A 106 1.69 -0.67 -59.59
CA ALA A 106 0.85 -0.34 -60.73
C ALA A 106 0.23 -1.59 -61.40
N ALA A 107 0.92 -2.74 -61.32
CA ALA A 107 0.40 -4.02 -61.81
C ALA A 107 -0.68 -4.62 -60.89
N LEU A 108 -0.73 -4.19 -59.63
CA LEU A 108 -1.64 -4.72 -58.62
C LEU A 108 -3.10 -4.36 -58.92
N VAL A 109 -3.96 -5.38 -59.02
CA VAL A 109 -5.41 -5.20 -59.17
C VAL A 109 -6.05 -5.10 -57.80
N GLY A 110 -6.40 -3.89 -57.37
CA GLY A 110 -7.05 -3.66 -56.07
C GLY A 110 -8.32 -4.50 -55.87
N ALA A 111 -8.42 -5.13 -54.70
CA ALA A 111 -9.61 -5.86 -54.25
C ALA A 111 -10.18 -5.21 -52.98
N ASP A 112 -11.50 -5.27 -52.81
CA ASP A 112 -12.17 -4.67 -51.65
C ASP A 112 -11.62 -5.24 -50.33
N GLY A 113 -11.33 -4.36 -49.38
CA GLY A 113 -10.77 -4.71 -48.07
C GLY A 113 -9.31 -5.17 -48.03
N MET A 114 -8.61 -5.30 -49.17
CA MET A 114 -7.21 -5.76 -49.20
C MET A 114 -6.21 -4.59 -49.17
N VAL A 115 -5.00 -4.85 -48.65
CA VAL A 115 -3.90 -3.87 -48.61
C VAL A 115 -2.65 -4.40 -49.34
N PRO A 116 -1.93 -3.54 -50.08
CA PRO A 116 -0.65 -3.92 -50.67
C PRO A 116 0.42 -4.15 -49.61
N ILE A 117 1.12 -5.28 -49.68
CA ILE A 117 2.26 -5.62 -48.82
C ILE A 117 3.46 -6.00 -49.68
N PHE A 118 4.66 -5.65 -49.22
CA PHE A 118 5.88 -6.11 -49.86
C PHE A 118 6.12 -7.58 -49.52
N THR A 119 6.15 -8.44 -50.53
CA THR A 119 6.47 -9.88 -50.39
C THR A 119 7.94 -10.18 -50.64
N GLY A 120 8.71 -9.18 -51.09
CA GLY A 120 10.13 -9.25 -51.44
C GLY A 120 10.60 -7.97 -52.12
N PRO A 121 11.91 -7.81 -52.40
CA PRO A 121 12.43 -6.61 -53.08
C PRO A 121 11.80 -6.43 -54.47
N GLY A 122 11.16 -5.28 -54.71
CA GLY A 122 10.50 -5.00 -55.99
C GLY A 122 9.21 -5.78 -56.23
N THR A 123 8.68 -6.48 -55.21
CA THR A 123 7.46 -7.29 -55.33
C THR A 123 6.43 -6.94 -54.26
N LEU A 124 5.18 -6.77 -54.67
CA LEU A 124 4.01 -6.39 -53.90
C LEU A 124 2.88 -7.38 -54.21
N ASP A 125 2.15 -7.78 -53.17
CA ASP A 125 0.93 -8.57 -53.29
C ASP A 125 -0.17 -7.96 -52.41
N LEU A 126 -1.41 -8.34 -52.65
CA LEU A 126 -2.53 -7.98 -51.78
C LEU A 126 -2.63 -8.97 -50.63
N ALA A 127 -2.62 -8.45 -49.41
CA ALA A 127 -2.96 -9.22 -48.22
C ALA A 127 -4.27 -8.73 -47.61
N ASP A 128 -5.03 -9.68 -47.05
CA ASP A 128 -6.21 -9.38 -46.26
C ASP A 128 -5.74 -8.94 -44.86
N PRO A 129 -6.08 -7.73 -44.38
CA PRO A 129 -5.76 -7.28 -43.03
C PRO A 129 -6.22 -8.24 -41.93
N ALA A 130 -7.26 -9.05 -42.16
CA ALA A 130 -7.70 -10.07 -41.22
C ALA A 130 -6.65 -11.17 -40.97
N THR A 131 -5.71 -11.36 -41.92
CA THR A 131 -4.64 -12.35 -41.82
C THR A 131 -3.41 -11.85 -41.05
N PHE A 132 -3.34 -10.56 -40.72
CA PHE A 132 -2.23 -9.98 -39.96
C PHE A 132 -2.19 -10.39 -38.48
N GLY A 133 -3.17 -11.19 -38.05
CA GLY A 133 -3.32 -11.64 -36.68
C GLY A 133 -3.81 -10.53 -35.75
N ILE A 134 -4.12 -10.91 -34.52
CA ILE A 134 -4.50 -9.93 -33.50
C ILE A 134 -3.26 -9.12 -33.12
N GLN A 135 -3.34 -7.81 -33.29
CA GLN A 135 -2.28 -6.92 -32.84
C GLN A 135 -2.18 -6.98 -31.32
N ASP A 136 -1.06 -7.44 -30.79
CA ASP A 136 -0.76 -7.49 -29.36
C ASP A 136 0.53 -6.70 -29.04
N PRO A 137 0.50 -5.35 -29.16
CA PRO A 137 1.70 -4.53 -28.98
C PRO A 137 2.36 -4.68 -27.60
N ASN A 138 1.58 -5.12 -26.61
CA ASN A 138 2.01 -5.28 -25.22
C ASN A 138 2.23 -6.76 -24.84
N GLY A 139 2.01 -7.72 -25.74
CA GLY A 139 2.19 -9.15 -25.47
C GLY A 139 1.19 -9.77 -24.48
N SER A 140 0.12 -9.06 -24.12
CA SER A 140 -0.85 -9.48 -23.10
C SER A 140 -1.79 -10.58 -23.59
N LEU A 141 -2.15 -10.55 -24.87
CA LEU A 141 -3.01 -11.57 -25.48
C LEU A 141 -2.26 -12.88 -25.67
N GLY A 142 -0.97 -12.83 -25.99
CA GLY A 142 -0.09 -14.00 -26.00
C GLY A 142 -0.03 -14.68 -24.62
N LYS A 143 0.06 -13.90 -23.54
CA LYS A 143 0.00 -14.42 -22.16
C LYS A 143 -1.34 -15.07 -21.83
N LEU A 144 -2.45 -14.48 -22.28
CA LEU A 144 -3.79 -15.06 -22.09
C LEU A 144 -3.98 -16.36 -22.89
N ALA A 145 -3.51 -16.40 -24.14
CA ALA A 145 -3.59 -17.58 -25.00
C ALA A 145 -2.74 -18.76 -24.48
N ALA A 146 -1.62 -18.47 -23.82
CA ALA A 146 -0.78 -19.48 -23.18
C ALA A 146 -1.39 -20.03 -21.87
N LEU A 147 -2.32 -19.30 -21.25
CA LEU A 147 -2.91 -19.68 -19.98
C LEU A 147 -4.04 -20.70 -20.19
N THR A 148 -3.85 -21.92 -19.67
CA THR A 148 -4.92 -22.93 -19.66
C THR A 148 -5.94 -22.60 -18.57
N LEU A 149 -7.15 -22.21 -18.96
CA LEU A 149 -8.24 -21.90 -18.05
C LEU A 149 -9.02 -23.15 -17.64
N ALA A 150 -9.25 -23.31 -16.34
CA ALA A 150 -10.22 -24.23 -15.77
C ALA A 150 -11.56 -23.52 -15.46
N ALA A 151 -12.58 -24.27 -15.06
CA ALA A 151 -13.87 -23.69 -14.69
C ALA A 151 -13.75 -22.82 -13.42
N ARG A 152 -14.50 -21.70 -13.39
CA ARG A 152 -14.63 -20.79 -12.23
C ARG A 152 -13.27 -20.28 -11.71
N GLN A 153 -12.51 -19.62 -12.58
CA GLN A 153 -11.24 -19.01 -12.21
C GLN A 153 -11.35 -17.48 -12.16
N ILE A 154 -10.53 -16.89 -11.29
CA ILE A 154 -10.20 -15.46 -11.30
C ILE A 154 -8.84 -15.31 -11.96
N LEU A 155 -8.75 -14.40 -12.93
CA LEU A 155 -7.49 -14.02 -13.55
C LEU A 155 -6.92 -12.78 -12.87
N GLN A 156 -5.62 -12.81 -12.61
CA GLN A 156 -4.89 -11.71 -12.00
C GLN A 156 -3.46 -11.70 -12.53
N THR A 157 -2.76 -10.57 -12.34
CA THR A 157 -1.33 -10.48 -12.62
C THR A 157 -0.54 -10.54 -11.32
N ASP A 158 0.60 -11.22 -11.32
CA ASP A 158 1.55 -11.13 -10.22
C ASP A 158 2.39 -9.84 -10.27
N ALA A 159 3.29 -9.68 -9.29
CA ALA A 159 4.20 -8.54 -9.21
C ALA A 159 5.14 -8.39 -10.43
N ALA A 160 5.37 -9.44 -11.21
CA ALA A 160 6.17 -9.41 -12.44
C ALA A 160 5.30 -9.18 -13.70
N GLY A 161 3.99 -8.99 -13.54
CA GLY A 161 3.04 -8.82 -14.65
C GLY A 161 2.79 -10.11 -15.43
N ALA A 162 3.08 -11.28 -14.86
CA ALA A 162 2.69 -12.56 -15.42
C ALA A 162 1.23 -12.84 -15.04
N LEU A 163 0.46 -13.33 -16.02
CA LEU A 163 -0.94 -13.68 -15.81
C LEU A 163 -1.02 -15.02 -15.08
N LYS A 164 -1.81 -15.09 -14.02
CA LYS A 164 -2.10 -16.30 -13.26
C LYS A 164 -3.58 -16.45 -13.00
N ALA A 165 -4.01 -17.70 -12.83
CA ALA A 165 -5.37 -18.05 -12.49
C ALA A 165 -5.46 -18.55 -11.05
N LEU A 166 -6.50 -18.11 -10.34
CA LEU A 166 -6.89 -18.63 -9.03
C LEU A 166 -8.23 -19.37 -9.19
N ALA A 167 -8.28 -20.65 -8.82
CA ALA A 167 -9.51 -21.42 -8.82
C ALA A 167 -10.42 -20.97 -7.67
N LEU A 168 -11.72 -20.77 -7.95
CA LEU A 168 -12.72 -20.47 -6.92
C LEU A 168 -13.18 -21.76 -6.24
N ASP A 169 -12.98 -21.82 -4.93
CA ASP A 169 -13.45 -22.89 -4.06
C ASP A 169 -14.65 -22.45 -3.22
N ALA A 170 -15.46 -23.42 -2.82
CA ALA A 170 -16.60 -23.18 -1.93
C ALA A 170 -16.16 -22.72 -0.54
N ASN A 171 -16.96 -21.86 0.10
CA ASN A 171 -16.76 -21.38 1.47
C ASN A 171 -15.40 -20.71 1.72
N LYS A 172 -14.82 -20.11 0.68
CA LYS A 172 -13.63 -19.28 0.79
C LYS A 172 -13.97 -17.82 0.58
N PHE A 173 -13.24 -16.93 1.25
CA PHE A 173 -13.29 -15.49 0.98
C PHE A 173 -12.02 -15.06 0.23
N LEU A 174 -12.16 -14.05 -0.62
CA LEU A 174 -11.07 -13.45 -1.38
C LEU A 174 -10.34 -12.41 -0.53
N ARG A 175 -9.04 -12.58 -0.36
CA ARG A 175 -8.16 -11.59 0.31
C ARG A 175 -6.94 -11.31 -0.55
N THR A 176 -6.27 -10.20 -0.30
CA THR A 176 -4.92 -9.98 -0.83
C THR A 176 -3.88 -10.53 0.15
N ASP A 177 -2.82 -11.13 -0.38
CA ASP A 177 -1.66 -11.53 0.41
C ASP A 177 -0.61 -10.41 0.51
N ALA A 178 0.56 -10.71 1.09
CA ALA A 178 1.65 -9.74 1.26
C ALA A 178 2.24 -9.25 -0.08
N ASN A 179 2.06 -10.01 -1.16
CA ASN A 179 2.48 -9.63 -2.52
C ASN A 179 1.38 -8.88 -3.28
N ALA A 180 0.28 -8.51 -2.60
CA ALA A 180 -0.94 -7.93 -3.16
C ALA A 180 -1.70 -8.86 -4.14
N ASP A 181 -1.39 -10.15 -4.13
CA ASP A 181 -2.06 -11.14 -4.95
C ASP A 181 -3.38 -11.56 -4.31
N ILE A 182 -4.42 -11.74 -5.12
CA ILE A 182 -5.68 -12.32 -4.68
C ILE A 182 -5.45 -13.79 -4.33
N THR A 183 -5.84 -14.18 -3.13
CA THR A 183 -5.82 -15.56 -2.62
C THR A 183 -7.14 -15.90 -1.92
N LEU A 184 -7.38 -17.18 -1.71
CA LEU A 184 -8.52 -17.67 -0.95
C LEU A 184 -8.13 -17.97 0.50
N SER A 185 -9.04 -17.67 1.43
CA SER A 185 -8.95 -18.11 2.83
C SER A 185 -10.21 -18.82 3.28
N ASP A 186 -10.06 -19.76 4.21
CA ASP A 186 -11.17 -20.47 4.81
C ASP A 186 -12.13 -19.52 5.54
N ILE A 187 -13.41 -19.59 5.17
CA ILE A 187 -14.49 -19.09 6.04
C ILE A 187 -14.94 -20.30 6.86
N THR A 188 -14.56 -20.31 8.14
CA THR A 188 -14.99 -21.38 9.05
C THR A 188 -16.51 -21.34 9.26
N ALA A 189 -17.11 -22.45 9.71
CA ALA A 189 -18.54 -22.50 10.01
C ALA A 189 -18.97 -21.43 11.04
N ALA A 190 -18.11 -21.14 12.03
CA ALA A 190 -18.36 -20.07 13.00
C ALA A 190 -18.36 -18.67 12.36
N ALA A 191 -17.45 -18.41 11.41
CA ALA A 191 -17.44 -17.14 10.68
C ALA A 191 -18.66 -16.99 9.76
N ILE A 192 -19.11 -18.08 9.11
CA ILE A 192 -20.37 -18.09 8.33
C ILE A 192 -21.55 -17.78 9.25
N ALA A 193 -21.63 -18.44 10.40
CA ALA A 193 -22.70 -18.22 11.36
C ALA A 193 -22.74 -16.75 11.83
N LEU A 194 -21.58 -16.13 12.06
CA LEU A 194 -21.48 -14.73 12.45
C LEU A 194 -21.80 -13.75 11.30
N LEU A 195 -21.50 -14.11 10.05
CA LEU A 195 -21.94 -13.34 8.89
C LEU A 195 -23.47 -13.38 8.72
N ASN A 196 -24.09 -14.50 9.13
CA ASN A 196 -25.54 -14.67 9.21
C ASN A 196 -26.14 -14.08 10.50
N LEU A 197 -25.49 -13.07 11.10
CA LEU A 197 -25.99 -12.42 12.31
C LEU A 197 -27.37 -11.83 12.06
N SER A 198 -28.34 -12.38 12.78
CA SER A 198 -29.73 -11.91 12.77
C SER A 198 -29.98 -10.90 13.89
N GLY A 199 -30.93 -9.98 13.66
CA GLY A 199 -31.34 -8.97 14.63
C GLY A 199 -31.13 -7.55 14.14
N THR A 200 -31.44 -6.58 15.01
CA THR A 200 -31.27 -5.15 14.73
C THR A 200 -29.96 -4.66 15.37
N ALA A 201 -29.15 -3.94 14.60
CA ALA A 201 -27.99 -3.24 15.14
C ALA A 201 -28.46 -2.19 16.16
N ALA A 202 -28.18 -2.44 17.44
CA ALA A 202 -28.55 -1.59 18.55
C ALA A 202 -27.41 -1.53 19.57
N ALA A 203 -27.44 -0.52 20.43
CA ALA A 203 -26.56 -0.48 21.59
C ALA A 203 -26.79 -1.72 22.48
N ASP A 204 -25.76 -2.06 23.25
CA ASP A 204 -25.87 -3.04 24.33
C ASP A 204 -26.24 -4.46 23.88
N GLN A 205 -25.85 -4.84 22.66
CA GLN A 205 -26.07 -6.18 22.10
C GLN A 205 -24.76 -6.98 22.03
N LEU A 206 -24.79 -8.24 22.45
CA LEU A 206 -23.70 -9.21 22.31
C LEU A 206 -24.07 -10.26 21.26
N PRO A 207 -23.26 -10.45 20.20
CA PRO A 207 -23.40 -11.57 19.27
C PRO A 207 -23.13 -12.92 19.94
N TYR A 208 -23.96 -13.92 19.63
CA TYR A 208 -23.75 -15.30 20.06
C TYR A 208 -24.23 -16.29 18.99
N LEU A 209 -23.67 -17.50 18.99
CA LEU A 209 -24.07 -18.55 18.05
C LEU A 209 -25.36 -19.21 18.53
N THR A 210 -26.35 -19.30 17.63
CA THR A 210 -27.64 -19.95 17.87
C THR A 210 -27.71 -21.35 17.25
N GLY A 211 -26.75 -21.68 16.37
CA GLY A 211 -26.60 -22.99 15.73
C GLY A 211 -25.38 -23.05 14.82
N ALA A 212 -25.23 -24.16 14.09
CA ALA A 212 -24.06 -24.40 13.21
C ALA A 212 -23.91 -23.36 12.07
N SER A 213 -24.98 -22.64 11.72
CA SER A 213 -24.98 -21.64 10.65
C SER A 213 -25.73 -20.36 11.02
N GLY A 214 -25.99 -20.14 12.31
CA GLY A 214 -26.76 -19.00 12.79
C GLY A 214 -26.08 -18.28 13.95
N ALA A 215 -26.13 -16.95 13.91
CA ALA A 215 -25.83 -16.08 15.03
C ALA A 215 -27.01 -15.15 15.31
N GLY A 216 -27.17 -14.80 16.58
CA GLY A 216 -28.15 -13.83 17.05
C GLY A 216 -27.52 -12.81 17.98
N LEU A 217 -28.33 -11.83 18.36
CA LEU A 217 -27.97 -10.81 19.35
C LEU A 217 -28.72 -11.07 20.66
N THR A 218 -28.02 -10.92 21.78
CA THR A 218 -28.64 -10.87 23.11
C THR A 218 -28.33 -9.54 23.78
N ALA A 219 -29.31 -8.97 24.47
CA ALA A 219 -29.11 -7.73 25.21
C ALA A 219 -28.24 -7.97 26.46
N LEU A 220 -27.28 -7.09 26.70
CA LEU A 220 -26.56 -6.98 27.97
C LEU A 220 -27.00 -5.71 28.69
N THR A 221 -27.34 -5.81 29.98
CA THR A 221 -27.60 -4.62 30.79
C THR A 221 -26.33 -3.79 30.97
N SER A 222 -26.48 -2.50 31.31
CA SER A 222 -25.34 -1.65 31.66
C SER A 222 -24.53 -2.23 32.82
N PHE A 223 -25.20 -2.79 33.83
CA PHE A 223 -24.55 -3.48 34.95
C PHE A 223 -23.80 -4.75 34.54
N ALA A 224 -24.35 -5.58 33.64
CA ALA A 224 -23.63 -6.78 33.19
C ALA A 224 -22.31 -6.42 32.49
N ARG A 225 -22.26 -5.29 31.77
CA ARG A 225 -21.04 -4.81 31.12
C ARG A 225 -19.97 -4.37 32.12
N THR A 226 -20.35 -3.83 33.29
CA THR A 226 -19.36 -3.47 34.31
C THR A 226 -18.67 -4.71 34.87
N ILE A 227 -19.35 -5.85 34.93
CA ILE A 227 -18.76 -7.11 35.38
C ILE A 227 -17.79 -7.69 34.33
N LEU A 228 -18.11 -7.57 33.04
CA LEU A 228 -17.27 -8.10 31.96
C LEU A 228 -15.99 -7.29 31.70
N ASP A 229 -15.96 -6.02 32.14
CA ASP A 229 -14.81 -5.13 32.03
C ASP A 229 -13.72 -5.42 33.09
N ASP A 230 -14.08 -6.16 34.14
CA ASP A 230 -13.18 -6.40 35.27
C ASP A 230 -12.06 -7.39 34.95
N ALA A 231 -10.81 -6.98 35.23
CA ALA A 231 -9.61 -7.76 34.91
C ALA A 231 -9.44 -9.05 35.73
N ASN A 232 -10.13 -9.19 36.86
CA ASN A 232 -10.03 -10.36 37.74
C ASN A 232 -11.26 -10.49 38.66
N GLY A 233 -11.37 -11.65 39.32
CA GLY A 233 -12.49 -11.95 40.20
C GLY A 233 -12.65 -10.97 41.37
N ALA A 234 -11.57 -10.44 41.97
CA ALA A 234 -11.70 -9.49 43.09
C ALA A 234 -12.31 -8.15 42.65
N ALA A 235 -11.97 -7.69 41.44
CA ALA A 235 -12.62 -6.53 40.81
C ALA A 235 -14.12 -6.82 40.55
N MET A 236 -14.44 -7.98 39.96
CA MET A 236 -15.84 -8.40 39.76
C MET A 236 -16.65 -8.42 41.07
N PHE A 237 -16.09 -8.99 42.15
CA PHE A 237 -16.76 -9.00 43.45
C PHE A 237 -16.99 -7.59 44.01
N THR A 238 -16.05 -6.66 43.78
CA THR A 238 -16.21 -5.26 44.17
C THR A 238 -17.32 -4.59 43.38
N THR A 239 -17.37 -4.81 42.06
CA THR A 239 -18.43 -4.34 41.16
C THR A 239 -19.81 -4.88 41.55
N MET A 240 -19.88 -6.12 42.03
CA MET A 240 -21.10 -6.73 42.57
C MET A 240 -21.51 -6.17 43.95
N GLY A 241 -20.71 -5.29 44.55
CA GLY A 241 -21.01 -4.62 45.82
C GLY A 241 -20.39 -5.27 47.05
N ALA A 242 -19.48 -6.24 46.89
CA ALA A 242 -18.72 -6.77 48.00
C ALA A 242 -17.64 -5.75 48.41
N ILE A 243 -17.45 -5.59 49.71
CA ILE A 243 -16.37 -4.75 50.26
C ILE A 243 -15.50 -5.59 51.19
N SER A 244 -14.22 -5.24 51.25
CA SER A 244 -13.24 -6.01 52.00
C SER A 244 -12.24 -5.11 52.68
N GLY A 245 -11.63 -5.61 53.75
CA GLY A 245 -10.48 -4.99 54.39
C GLY A 245 -9.60 -6.02 55.08
N THR A 246 -8.70 -5.58 55.95
CA THR A 246 -7.84 -6.51 56.69
C THR A 246 -8.68 -7.35 57.65
N ASN A 247 -8.67 -8.67 57.46
CA ASN A 247 -9.37 -9.66 58.29
C ASN A 247 -10.90 -9.56 58.33
N TRP A 248 -11.52 -8.99 57.31
CA TRP A 248 -12.98 -9.03 57.16
C TRP A 248 -13.43 -8.94 55.69
N ARG A 249 -14.61 -9.48 55.39
CA ARG A 249 -15.27 -9.43 54.09
C ARG A 249 -16.76 -9.20 54.30
N LYS A 250 -17.37 -8.26 53.57
CA LYS A 250 -18.81 -8.02 53.56
C LYS A 250 -19.37 -8.32 52.18
N LEU A 251 -20.35 -9.20 52.13
CA LEU A 251 -21.06 -9.58 50.93
C LEU A 251 -22.11 -8.52 50.56
N PRO A 252 -22.55 -8.46 49.29
CA PRO A 252 -23.56 -7.49 48.84
C PRO A 252 -24.90 -7.58 49.60
N ASN A 253 -25.25 -8.76 50.10
CA ASN A 253 -26.44 -8.97 50.92
C ASN A 253 -26.32 -8.46 52.37
N GLY A 254 -25.18 -7.85 52.72
CA GLY A 254 -24.91 -7.30 54.05
C GLY A 254 -24.20 -8.27 55.01
N LEU A 255 -24.10 -9.57 54.68
CA LEU A 255 -23.44 -10.55 55.52
C LEU A 255 -21.94 -10.23 55.63
N LEU A 256 -21.49 -10.03 56.85
CA LEU A 256 -20.14 -9.66 57.23
C LEU A 256 -19.47 -10.86 57.91
N PHE A 257 -18.33 -11.26 57.38
CA PHE A 257 -17.42 -12.23 57.97
C PHE A 257 -16.18 -11.51 58.47
N GLN A 258 -15.75 -11.82 59.69
CA GLN A 258 -14.58 -11.22 60.32
C GLN A 258 -13.77 -12.30 61.03
N TRP A 259 -12.47 -12.12 61.13
CA TRP A 259 -11.60 -13.04 61.84
C TRP A 259 -10.40 -12.31 62.44
N GLY A 260 -9.65 -13.01 63.28
CA GLY A 260 -8.43 -12.45 63.84
C GLY A 260 -7.73 -13.37 64.83
N SER A 261 -6.51 -12.98 65.18
CA SER A 261 -5.76 -13.53 66.31
C SER A 261 -5.19 -12.34 67.08
N THR A 262 -5.57 -12.20 68.34
CA THR A 262 -5.20 -11.04 69.16
C THR A 262 -4.68 -11.51 70.51
N GLN A 263 -3.53 -10.96 70.91
CA GLN A 263 -3.01 -11.14 72.26
C GLN A 263 -3.62 -10.07 73.16
N VAL A 264 -4.31 -10.51 74.20
CA VAL A 264 -5.03 -9.65 75.15
C VAL A 264 -4.58 -10.00 76.56
N THR A 265 -4.47 -8.99 77.41
CA THR A 265 -4.32 -9.20 78.86
C THR A 265 -5.71 -9.21 79.47
N THR A 266 -6.06 -10.30 80.15
CA THR A 266 -7.33 -10.48 80.86
C THR A 266 -7.45 -9.52 82.04
N ASP A 267 -8.68 -9.17 82.41
CA ASP A 267 -8.96 -8.40 83.62
C ASP A 267 -8.77 -9.25 84.90
N ALA A 268 -9.00 -8.65 86.06
CA ALA A 268 -8.90 -9.32 87.36
C ALA A 268 -9.92 -10.49 87.53
N SER A 269 -10.95 -10.55 86.68
CA SER A 269 -11.96 -11.60 86.66
C SER A 269 -11.71 -12.63 85.55
N GLY A 270 -10.60 -12.53 84.81
CA GLY A 270 -10.25 -13.43 83.71
C GLY A 270 -10.95 -13.14 82.38
N ASN A 271 -11.59 -11.98 82.20
CA ASN A 271 -12.25 -11.62 80.94
C ASN A 271 -11.32 -10.89 79.99
N ALA A 272 -11.39 -11.22 78.70
CA ALA A 272 -10.70 -10.53 77.62
C ALA A 272 -11.72 -9.84 76.68
N VAL A 273 -11.43 -8.59 76.31
CA VAL A 273 -12.22 -7.81 75.35
C VAL A 273 -11.53 -7.84 74.00
N LEU A 274 -12.26 -8.26 72.96
CA LEU A 274 -11.78 -8.27 71.58
C LEU A 274 -12.65 -7.35 70.73
N THR A 275 -12.01 -6.47 69.97
CA THR A 275 -12.67 -5.53 69.06
C THR A 275 -12.70 -6.10 67.66
N PHE A 276 -13.86 -6.03 67.01
CA PHE A 276 -14.01 -6.38 65.61
C PHE A 276 -13.36 -5.31 64.70
N PRO A 277 -12.74 -5.71 63.58
CA PRO A 277 -12.25 -4.78 62.56
C PRO A 277 -13.33 -3.82 62.04
N THR A 278 -14.58 -4.28 61.95
CA THR A 278 -15.72 -3.44 61.59
C THR A 278 -16.96 -3.81 62.40
N ALA A 279 -17.83 -2.85 62.68
CA ALA A 279 -19.00 -3.07 63.50
C ALA A 279 -20.07 -3.88 62.75
N PHE A 280 -20.72 -4.82 63.44
CA PHE A 280 -21.98 -5.42 62.97
C PHE A 280 -23.12 -4.40 63.03
N THR A 281 -24.20 -4.63 62.26
CA THR A 281 -25.31 -3.67 62.15
C THR A 281 -26.06 -3.48 63.47
N ALA A 282 -26.21 -4.55 64.27
CA ALA A 282 -26.85 -4.53 65.57
C ALA A 282 -25.99 -5.23 66.64
N ASN A 283 -26.39 -5.06 67.91
CA ASN A 283 -25.63 -5.57 69.06
C ASN A 283 -25.69 -7.10 69.19
N ASP A 284 -26.66 -7.73 68.53
CA ASP A 284 -27.00 -9.15 68.62
C ASP A 284 -27.02 -9.86 67.26
N SER A 285 -26.63 -9.17 66.17
CA SER A 285 -26.67 -9.66 64.80
C SER A 285 -25.45 -10.49 64.38
N PHE A 286 -24.66 -11.00 65.34
CA PHE A 286 -23.48 -11.80 65.06
C PHE A 286 -23.42 -13.11 65.86
N GLN A 287 -22.76 -14.09 65.27
CA GLN A 287 -22.26 -15.28 65.92
C GLN A 287 -20.73 -15.21 65.91
N VAL A 288 -20.12 -15.59 67.03
CA VAL A 288 -18.67 -15.63 67.18
C VAL A 288 -18.26 -17.02 67.63
N THR A 289 -17.06 -17.42 67.24
CA THR A 289 -16.37 -18.60 67.76
C THR A 289 -14.93 -18.21 68.02
N ALA A 290 -14.48 -18.39 69.26
CA ALA A 290 -13.13 -18.13 69.69
C ALA A 290 -12.45 -19.41 70.20
N TRP A 291 -11.15 -19.50 69.99
CA TRP A 291 -10.30 -20.62 70.39
C TRP A 291 -8.98 -20.11 71.00
N ASN A 292 -8.37 -20.96 71.82
CA ASN A 292 -7.04 -20.69 72.36
C ASN A 292 -6.03 -20.77 71.20
N ASP A 293 -5.36 -19.66 70.90
CA ASP A 293 -4.39 -19.54 69.80
C ASP A 293 -2.95 -19.35 70.33
N ASN A 294 -2.73 -19.69 71.61
CA ASN A 294 -1.41 -19.65 72.22
C ASN A 294 -0.59 -20.88 71.79
N LYS A 295 0.17 -20.75 70.70
CA LYS A 295 0.87 -21.85 70.01
C LYS A 295 1.93 -22.57 70.87
N ASP A 296 2.50 -21.91 71.88
CA ASP A 296 3.71 -22.37 72.57
C ASP A 296 3.53 -22.70 74.06
N ALA A 297 2.29 -22.69 74.58
CA ALA A 297 2.02 -23.07 75.95
C ALA A 297 0.96 -24.16 75.99
N TRP A 298 1.26 -25.28 76.66
CA TRP A 298 0.33 -26.36 76.97
C TRP A 298 -0.77 -25.80 77.87
N GLY A 299 -1.75 -25.16 77.23
CA GLY A 299 -2.73 -24.30 77.89
C GLY A 299 -3.99 -25.08 78.18
N ALA A 300 -4.10 -25.51 79.42
CA ALA A 300 -5.35 -25.87 80.08
C ALA A 300 -6.30 -24.65 80.11
N THR A 301 -6.69 -24.08 78.96
CA THR A 301 -7.47 -22.84 78.87
C THR A 301 -8.82 -23.10 78.23
N LEU A 302 -9.88 -22.93 78.99
CA LEU A 302 -11.26 -22.93 78.50
C LEU A 302 -11.65 -21.49 78.15
N LEU A 303 -12.14 -21.30 76.92
CA LEU A 303 -12.73 -20.05 76.48
C LEU A 303 -14.25 -20.18 76.54
N SER A 304 -14.88 -19.41 77.43
CA SER A 304 -16.33 -19.32 77.51
C SER A 304 -16.80 -18.02 76.87
N GLN A 305 -17.56 -18.15 75.78
CA GLN A 305 -18.17 -17.04 75.08
C GLN A 305 -19.59 -16.85 75.61
N TYR A 306 -19.94 -15.64 76.03
CA TYR A 306 -21.27 -15.35 76.53
C TYR A 306 -21.78 -14.00 76.04
N ARG A 307 -23.10 -13.91 75.86
CA ARG A 307 -23.82 -12.66 75.54
C ARG A 307 -24.35 -12.08 76.85
N SER A 308 -23.80 -10.99 77.35
CA SER A 308 -24.31 -10.28 78.54
C SER A 308 -24.87 -8.90 78.18
N SER A 309 -25.84 -8.40 78.95
CA SER A 309 -26.65 -7.22 78.59
C SER A 309 -26.02 -5.86 78.89
N SER A 310 -24.91 -5.77 79.65
CA SER A 310 -24.14 -4.52 79.87
C SER A 310 -22.93 -4.77 80.79
N PRO A 311 -21.83 -3.98 80.70
CA PRO A 311 -21.37 -3.12 79.62
C PRO A 311 -20.19 -3.77 78.86
N TRP A 312 -20.36 -4.07 77.57
CA TRP A 312 -19.36 -4.75 76.72
C TRP A 312 -19.47 -4.26 75.26
N PRO A 313 -18.47 -4.49 74.38
CA PRO A 313 -18.38 -3.87 73.05
C PRO A 313 -19.51 -4.16 72.04
N LYS A 314 -20.50 -5.02 72.35
CA LYS A 314 -21.72 -5.19 71.54
C LYS A 314 -21.43 -5.40 70.03
N SER A 315 -21.86 -4.50 69.16
CA SER A 315 -21.63 -4.59 67.72
C SER A 315 -20.17 -4.38 67.31
N THR A 316 -19.34 -3.80 68.17
CA THR A 316 -17.93 -3.49 67.90
C THR A 316 -16.95 -4.52 68.46
N GLY A 317 -17.44 -5.56 69.13
CA GLY A 317 -16.56 -6.57 69.71
C GLY A 317 -17.28 -7.56 70.61
N PHE A 318 -16.53 -8.48 71.18
CA PHE A 318 -17.05 -9.52 72.06
C PHE A 318 -16.11 -9.77 73.23
N VAL A 319 -16.59 -10.59 74.16
CA VAL A 319 -15.90 -10.89 75.41
C VAL A 319 -15.73 -12.38 75.51
N VAL A 320 -14.57 -12.78 76.01
CA VAL A 320 -14.26 -14.18 76.28
C VAL A 320 -13.79 -14.29 77.73
N GLY A 321 -14.46 -15.13 78.50
CA GLY A 321 -13.98 -15.54 79.81
C GLY A 321 -12.90 -16.62 79.63
N CYS A 322 -11.74 -16.42 80.23
CA CYS A 322 -10.59 -17.30 80.14
C CYS A 322 -10.37 -18.02 81.48
N TRP A 323 -10.47 -19.35 81.48
CA TRP A 323 -10.44 -20.16 82.68
C TRP A 323 -9.41 -21.28 82.59
N ASN A 324 -8.79 -21.62 83.71
CA ASN A 324 -7.92 -22.77 83.79
C ASN A 324 -8.76 -24.06 83.86
N THR A 325 -8.61 -24.97 82.90
CA THR A 325 -9.36 -26.25 82.82
C THR A 325 -9.01 -27.23 83.93
N LEU A 326 -7.85 -27.10 84.56
CA LEU A 326 -7.41 -28.00 85.64
C LEU A 326 -7.94 -27.55 87.01
N THR A 327 -8.03 -26.24 87.24
CA THR A 327 -8.38 -25.68 88.56
C THR A 327 -9.74 -24.99 88.59
N GLY A 328 -10.35 -24.72 87.43
CA GLY A 328 -11.56 -23.89 87.29
C GLY A 328 -11.34 -22.41 87.60
N ALA A 329 -10.12 -21.99 87.94
CA ALA A 329 -9.83 -20.61 88.32
C ALA A 329 -9.80 -19.68 87.10
N ALA A 330 -10.23 -18.43 87.29
CA ALA A 330 -10.07 -17.38 86.29
C ALA A 330 -8.57 -17.15 86.01
N LEU A 331 -8.20 -17.04 84.74
CA LEU A 331 -6.86 -16.64 84.35
C LEU A 331 -6.75 -15.12 84.46
N ALA A 332 -6.65 -14.59 85.68
CA ALA A 332 -6.67 -13.15 85.95
C ALA A 332 -5.32 -12.47 85.65
N SER A 333 -5.37 -11.31 84.99
CA SER A 333 -4.18 -10.50 84.63
C SER A 333 -3.11 -11.26 83.82
N GLN A 334 -3.52 -12.26 83.06
CA GLN A 334 -2.65 -13.09 82.22
C GLN A 334 -2.72 -12.64 80.76
N SER A 335 -1.58 -12.74 80.06
CA SER A 335 -1.53 -12.53 78.61
C SER A 335 -1.91 -13.81 77.88
N ILE A 336 -2.98 -13.74 77.08
CA ILE A 336 -3.51 -14.89 76.34
C ILE A 336 -3.74 -14.47 74.88
N ARG A 337 -3.36 -15.34 73.94
CA ARG A 337 -3.67 -15.16 72.52
C ARG A 337 -4.96 -15.89 72.17
N ILE A 338 -5.91 -15.15 71.63
CA ILE A 338 -7.23 -15.64 71.28
C ILE A 338 -7.41 -15.50 69.77
N GLY A 339 -7.61 -16.63 69.11
CA GLY A 339 -8.03 -16.71 67.72
C GLY A 339 -9.55 -16.70 67.66
N TRP A 340 -10.12 -16.04 66.66
CA TRP A 340 -11.56 -15.90 66.55
C TRP A 340 -12.04 -15.71 65.12
N GLN A 341 -13.29 -16.11 64.89
CA GLN A 341 -14.06 -15.81 63.68
C GLN A 341 -15.47 -15.40 64.08
N ALA A 342 -16.04 -14.45 63.35
CA ALA A 342 -17.39 -13.96 63.57
C ALA A 342 -18.11 -13.77 62.23
N PHE A 343 -19.40 -14.03 62.21
CA PHE A 343 -20.25 -13.76 61.06
C PHE A 343 -21.60 -13.22 61.50
N GLY A 344 -22.19 -12.34 60.70
CA GLY A 344 -23.38 -11.58 61.08
C GLY A 344 -23.74 -10.50 60.08
N ILE A 345 -24.80 -9.73 60.35
CA ILE A 345 -25.23 -8.59 59.51
C ILE A 345 -24.98 -7.30 60.25
#